data_AF-A0A0M8YLC0-F1
#
_entry.id   AF-A0A0M8YLC0-F1
#
_cell.length_a   1.000
_cell.length_b   1.000
_cell.length_c   1.000
_cell.angle_alpha   90.00
_cell.angle_beta   90.00
_cell.angle_gamma   90.00
#
_symmetry.space_group_name_H-M   'P 1'
#
loop_
_entity.id
_entity.type
_entity.pdbx_description
1 polymer ?
#
loop_
_entity_poly.entity_id
_entity_poly.type
_entity_poly.pdbx_seq_one_letter_code
_entity_poly.pdbx_strand_id
1 'polypeptide(L)' 'MSGDAGEDLVVKTHAVARRLGGRVFQCDATAVCQVPDGIRVYALLDGVGDTRTVRAWTRTAA' A
#
# COMPACT_ATOMS: atom_id res chain seq x y z
N MET A 1 -21.22 -25.68 -27.57
CA MET A 1 -21.31 -25.55 -26.09
C MET A 1 -20.00 -26.07 -25.51
N SER A 2 -18.94 -25.28 -25.59
CA SER A 2 -17.63 -25.60 -25.01
C SER A 2 -17.35 -24.52 -23.99
N GLY A 3 -17.20 -24.95 -22.74
CA GLY A 3 -17.30 -24.13 -21.54
C GLY A 3 -16.41 -22.91 -21.56
N ASP A 4 -17.03 -21.77 -21.26
CA ASP A 4 -16.35 -20.63 -20.65
C ASP A 4 -15.83 -21.12 -19.29
N ALA A 5 -14.58 -21.57 -19.29
CA ALA A 5 -13.85 -21.79 -18.05
C ALA A 5 -13.65 -20.39 -17.47
N GLY A 6 -14.65 -19.96 -16.69
CA GLY A 6 -14.55 -18.76 -15.89
C GLY A 6 -13.25 -18.88 -15.13
N GLU A 7 -12.26 -18.08 -15.52
CA GLU A 7 -11.13 -17.81 -14.67
C GLU A 7 -11.77 -17.30 -13.39
N ASP A 8 -11.70 -18.12 -12.33
CA ASP A 8 -11.92 -17.64 -10.97
C ASP A 8 -10.96 -16.46 -10.84
N LEU A 9 -11.48 -15.25 -11.05
CA LEU A 9 -10.81 -14.01 -10.77
C LEU A 9 -10.54 -14.09 -9.28
N VAL A 10 -9.38 -14.62 -8.91
CA VAL A 10 -8.95 -14.75 -7.53
C VAL A 10 -8.94 -13.33 -6.99
N VAL A 11 -10.01 -12.96 -6.28
CA VAL A 11 -10.15 -11.65 -5.66
C VAL A 11 -9.07 -11.57 -4.60
N LYS A 12 -7.93 -10.96 -4.94
CA LYS A 12 -6.85 -10.71 -3.99
C LYS A 12 -7.25 -9.55 -3.08
N THR A 13 -7.78 -9.89 -1.92
CA THR A 13 -8.06 -8.95 -0.84
C THR A 13 -6.78 -8.59 -0.10
N HIS A 14 -6.63 -7.32 0.27
CA HIS A 14 -5.53 -6.85 1.12
C HIS A 14 -6.09 -5.86 2.15
N ALA A 15 -5.37 -5.70 3.25
CA ALA A 15 -5.69 -4.73 4.28
C ALA A 15 -4.41 -4.04 4.74
N VAL A 16 -4.52 -2.76 5.10
CA VAL A 16 -3.44 -1.96 5.65
C VAL A 16 -3.90 -1.32 6.95
N ALA A 17 -3.07 -1.42 7.97
CA ALA A 17 -3.26 -0.76 9.25
C ALA A 17 -1.97 -0.03 9.60
N ARG A 18 -2.10 1.18 10.15
CA ARG A 18 -0.97 2.00 10.61
C ARG A 18 -1.27 2.47 12.02
N ARG A 19 -0.31 2.33 12.92
CA ARG A 19 -0.45 2.74 14.33
C ARG A 19 0.61 3.80 14.63
N LEU A 20 0.18 4.95 15.16
CA LEU A 20 1.08 6.05 15.50
C LEU A 20 1.95 5.74 16.74
N GLY A 21 1.40 4.99 17.70
CA GLY A 21 2.05 4.78 18.99
C GLY A 21 2.18 6.09 19.77
N GLY A 22 3.33 6.29 20.43
CA GLY A 22 3.64 7.51 21.20
C GLY A 22 4.31 8.62 20.39
N ARG A 23 4.39 8.51 19.06
CA ARG A 23 5.01 9.54 18.20
C ARG A 23 4.08 10.72 17.96
N VAL A 24 4.64 11.86 17.60
CA VAL A 24 3.89 13.08 17.23
C VAL A 24 3.39 13.00 15.79
N PHE A 25 4.17 12.40 14.90
CA PHE A 25 3.87 12.25 13.47
C PHE A 25 3.84 10.79 13.03
N GLN A 26 2.81 10.43 12.26
CA GLN A 26 2.76 9.15 11.58
C GLN A 26 3.65 9.25 10.34
N CYS A 27 4.85 8.68 10.42
CA CYS A 27 5.87 8.68 9.38
C CYS A 27 5.83 7.43 8.50
N ASP A 28 5.02 6.43 8.82
CA ASP A 28 4.78 5.25 7.99
C ASP A 28 3.78 5.59 6.87
N ALA A 29 4.12 5.19 5.65
CA ALA A 29 3.24 5.31 4.49
C ALA A 29 3.06 3.96 3.80
N THR A 30 1.84 3.70 3.34
CA THR A 30 1.52 2.54 2.50
C THR A 30 0.90 3.03 1.21
N ALA A 31 1.25 2.40 0.09
CA ALA A 31 0.66 2.67 -1.20
C ALA A 31 0.28 1.37 -1.90
N VAL A 32 -0.76 1.46 -2.74
CA VAL A 32 -1.20 0.38 -3.61
C VAL A 32 -1.38 0.98 -4.98
N CYS A 33 -0.70 0.44 -5.97
CA CYS A 33 -0.90 0.83 -7.35
C CYS A 33 -1.28 -0.38 -8.20
N GLN A 34 -2.11 -0.15 -9.20
CA GLN A 34 -2.41 -1.12 -10.23
C GLN A 34 -1.68 -0.66 -11.49
N VAL A 35 -0.82 -1.52 -12.02
CA VAL A 35 -0.12 -1.29 -13.29
C VAL A 35 -0.82 -2.11 -14.39
N PRO A 36 -0.44 -1.96 -15.66
CA PRO A 36 -1.00 -2.78 -16.75
C PRO A 36 -0.91 -4.29 -16.45
N ASP A 37 -1.68 -5.07 -17.20
CA ASP A 37 -1.74 -6.54 -17.10
C ASP A 37 -2.29 -7.07 -15.76
N GLY A 38 -3.06 -6.24 -15.05
CA GLY A 38 -3.72 -6.63 -13.81
C GLY A 38 -2.76 -6.79 -12.62
N ILE A 39 -1.50 -6.38 -12.77
CA ILE A 39 -0.51 -6.46 -11.70
C ILE A 39 -0.84 -5.39 -10.66
N ARG A 40 -0.83 -5.78 -9.39
CA ARG A 40 -0.98 -4.89 -8.24
C ARG A 40 0.31 -4.87 -7.44
N VAL A 41 0.86 -3.68 -7.24
CA VAL A 41 2.07 -3.43 -6.45
C VAL A 41 1.68 -2.80 -5.13
N TYR A 42 2.37 -3.21 -4.08
CA TYR A 42 2.14 -2.74 -2.72
C TYR A 42 3.46 -2.23 -2.16
N ALA A 43 3.42 -1.08 -1.49
CA ALA A 43 4.57 -0.49 -0.84
C ALA A 43 4.24 -0.17 0.62
N LEU A 44 5.21 -0.39 1.50
CA LEU A 44 5.25 0.09 2.87
C LEU A 44 6.61 0.78 3.06
N LEU A 45 6.60 2.06 3.41
CA LEU A 45 7.79 2.83 3.73
C LEU A 45 7.73 3.23 5.21
N ASP A 46 8.81 2.93 5.93
CA ASP A 46 9.04 3.35 7.32
C ASP A 46 9.85 4.65 7.33
N GLY A 47 9.25 5.71 7.85
CA GLY A 47 9.93 6.99 8.02
C GLY A 47 10.74 7.01 9.32
N VAL A 48 12.06 7.02 9.19
CA VAL A 48 12.99 7.14 10.33
C VAL A 48 13.06 8.59 10.80
N GLY A 49 12.50 8.84 11.99
CA GLY A 49 12.41 10.16 12.62
C GLY A 49 10.97 10.59 12.90
N ASP A 50 10.79 11.62 13.72
CA ASP A 50 9.48 12.12 14.15
C ASP A 50 9.32 13.60 13.83
N THR A 51 9.36 13.94 12.54
CA THR A 51 9.22 15.32 12.07
C THR A 51 8.22 15.44 10.93
N ARG A 52 7.68 16.65 10.74
CA ARG A 52 6.80 16.96 9.60
C ARG A 52 7.47 16.68 8.26
N THR A 53 8.78 16.94 8.15
CA THR A 53 9.57 16.72 6.93
C THR A 53 9.66 15.23 6.60
N VAL A 54 9.98 14.38 7.58
CA VAL A 54 10.01 12.92 7.39
C VAL A 54 8.64 12.42 6.93
N ARG A 55 7.57 12.80 7.64
CA ARG A 55 6.20 12.43 7.24
C ARG A 55 5.85 12.87 5.82
N ALA A 56 6.18 14.11 5.46
CA ALA A 56 5.87 14.64 4.14
C ALA A 56 6.63 13.87 3.05
N TRP A 57 7.93 13.64 3.26
CA TRP A 57 8.75 12.90 2.31
C TRP A 57 8.28 11.46 2.15
N THR A 58 8.08 10.72 3.25
CA THR A 58 7.69 9.29 3.18
C THR A 58 6.36 9.08 2.48
N ARG A 59 5.42 10.04 2.62
CA ARG A 59 4.14 10.01 1.92
C ARG A 59 4.23 10.33 0.42
N THR A 60 5.18 11.17 0.02
CA THR A 60 5.41 11.49 -1.39
C THR A 60 6.20 10.40 -2.11
N ALA A 61 7.07 9.69 -1.38
CA ALA A 61 7.88 8.61 -1.92
C ALA A 61 7.11 7.29 -2.09
N ALA A 62 6.07 7.06 -1.28
CA ALA A 62 5.19 5.90 -1.36
C ALA A 62 4.18 6.06 -2.50
#